data_AF-A0A511Z5I7-F1
#
_entry.id   AF-A0A511Z5I7-F1
#
_cell.length_a   1.000
_cell.length_b   1.000
_cell.length_c   1.000
_cell.angle_alpha   90.00
_cell.angle_beta   90.00
_cell.angle_gamma   90.00
#
_symmetry.space_group_name_H-M   'P 1'
#
loop_
_entity.id
_entity.type
_entity.pdbx_description
1 polymer ?
#
loop_
_entity_poly.entity_id
_entity_poly.type
_entity_poly.pdbx_seq_one_letter_code
_entity_poly.pdbx_strand_id
1 'polypeptide(L)'
;MTEEIDLSSFEMSMIIREMKEDDIKKILNMQEVCFPGMDPWEEEHLKSHLSIFPEGQFVAELDGEIIGSCSSLIINFDEYDDRHS
;
A
#
# COMPACT_ATOMS: atom_id res chain seq x y z
N MET A 1 -6.26 -46.41 6.11
CA MET A 1 -5.15 -45.45 5.96
C MET A 1 -5.80 -44.20 5.44
N THR A 2 -5.87 -43.15 6.26
CA THR A 2 -6.41 -41.86 5.84
C THR A 2 -5.30 -41.21 5.03
N GLU A 3 -5.51 -41.05 3.73
CA GLU A 3 -4.61 -40.27 2.89
C GLU A 3 -4.71 -38.82 3.39
N GLU A 4 -3.63 -38.31 3.97
CA GLU A 4 -3.55 -36.89 4.35
C GLU A 4 -3.62 -36.08 3.06
N ILE A 5 -4.70 -35.31 2.92
CA ILE A 5 -4.89 -34.43 1.79
C ILE A 5 -3.91 -33.27 1.95
N ASP A 6 -2.89 -33.21 1.09
CA ASP A 6 -1.95 -32.09 1.03
C ASP A 6 -2.62 -30.86 0.42
N LEU A 7 -2.96 -29.91 1.27
CA LEU A 7 -3.66 -28.66 0.91
C LEU A 7 -2.69 -27.50 0.65
N SER A 8 -1.38 -27.72 0.69
CA SER A 8 -0.37 -26.66 0.51
C SER A 8 -0.53 -25.87 -0.80
N SER A 9 -1.02 -26.54 -1.86
CA SER A 9 -1.31 -25.91 -3.16
C SER A 9 -2.54 -24.98 -3.18
N PHE A 10 -3.34 -24.95 -2.11
CA PHE A 10 -4.53 -24.10 -1.96
C PHE A 10 -4.36 -23.01 -0.90
N GLU A 11 -3.21 -22.95 -0.23
CA GLU A 11 -2.91 -21.90 0.73
C GLU A 11 -2.54 -20.61 -0.01
N MET A 12 -3.40 -19.61 0.06
CA MET A 12 -3.08 -18.24 -0.34
C MET A 12 -2.52 -17.49 0.85
N SER A 13 -1.32 -16.92 0.70
CA SER A 13 -0.69 -16.09 1.72
C SER A 13 -1.06 -14.63 1.47
N MET A 14 -1.91 -14.07 2.34
CA MET A 14 -2.24 -12.65 2.33
C MET A 14 -1.72 -11.97 3.59
N ILE A 15 -0.92 -10.92 3.42
CA ILE A 15 -0.40 -10.12 4.52
C ILE A 15 -0.62 -8.63 4.28
N ILE A 16 -0.85 -7.89 5.37
CA ILE A 16 -0.79 -6.43 5.38
C ILE A 16 0.40 -6.05 6.24
N ARG A 17 1.27 -5.21 5.70
CA ARG A 17 2.49 -4.76 6.37
C ARG A 17 2.81 -3.32 6.03
N GLU A 18 3.70 -2.72 6.82
CA GLU A 18 4.27 -1.42 6.48
C GLU A 18 4.97 -1.48 5.11
N MET A 19 4.81 -0.38 4.36
CA MET A 19 5.44 -0.18 3.07
C MET A 19 6.96 -0.04 3.23
N LYS A 20 7.72 -0.61 2.30
CA LYS A 20 9.17 -0.44 2.20
C LYS A 20 9.51 0.28 0.90
N GLU A 21 10.72 0.85 0.84
CA GLU A 21 11.19 1.55 -0.37
C GLU A 21 11.17 0.64 -1.61
N ASP A 22 11.49 -0.64 -1.45
CA ASP A 22 11.47 -1.64 -2.53
C ASP A 22 10.06 -1.88 -3.11
N ASP A 23 8.99 -1.53 -2.38
CA ASP A 23 7.62 -1.68 -2.85
C ASP A 23 7.19 -0.56 -3.80
N ILE A 24 7.89 0.59 -3.81
CA ILE A 24 7.46 1.78 -4.54
C ILE A 24 7.23 1.50 -6.02
N LYS A 25 8.17 0.81 -6.68
CA LYS A 25 8.02 0.47 -8.11
C LYS A 25 6.84 -0.44 -8.37
N LYS A 26 6.56 -1.38 -7.45
CA LYS A 26 5.40 -2.29 -7.57
C LYS A 26 4.09 -1.52 -7.42
N ILE A 27 4.05 -0.56 -6.48
CA ILE A 27 2.90 0.31 -6.25
C ILE A 27 2.61 1.18 -7.47
N LEU A 28 3.63 1.82 -8.05
CA LEU A 28 3.46 2.66 -9.24
C LEU A 28 2.90 1.86 -10.42
N ASN A 29 3.48 0.69 -10.71
CA ASN A 29 2.99 -0.20 -11.76
C ASN A 29 1.54 -0.63 -11.51
N MET A 30 1.18 -0.96 -10.26
CA MET A 30 -0.19 -1.31 -9.88
C MET A 30 -1.15 -0.13 -10.09
N GLN A 31 -0.75 1.08 -9.71
CA GLN A 31 -1.58 2.28 -9.84
C GLN A 31 -1.89 2.63 -11.30
N GLU A 32 -0.92 2.47 -12.21
CA GLU A 32 -1.14 2.64 -13.66
C GLU A 32 -2.24 1.71 -14.20
N VAL A 33 -2.32 0.48 -13.66
CA VAL A 33 -3.35 -0.49 -14.03
C VAL A 33 -4.70 -0.17 -13.38
N CYS A 34 -4.71 0.23 -12.11
CA CYS A 34 -5.94 0.50 -11.35
C CYS A 34 -6.62 1.81 -11.75
N PHE A 35 -5.85 2.82 -12.15
CA PHE A 35 -6.33 4.18 -12.36
C PHE A 35 -5.93 4.75 -13.73
N PRO A 36 -6.39 4.12 -14.84
CA PRO A 36 -6.06 4.61 -16.17
C PRO A 36 -6.61 6.02 -16.39
N GLY A 37 -5.71 6.97 -16.67
CA GLY A 37 -6.06 8.37 -16.98
C GLY A 37 -6.06 9.33 -15.78
N MET A 38 -5.65 8.90 -14.59
CA MET A 38 -5.27 9.79 -13.50
C MET A 38 -3.75 9.95 -13.45
N ASP A 39 -3.28 11.12 -13.01
CA ASP A 39 -1.86 11.32 -12.72
C ASP A 39 -1.49 10.42 -11.53
N PRO A 40 -0.58 9.45 -11.70
CA PRO A 40 -0.18 8.56 -10.63
C PRO A 40 0.64 9.32 -9.59
N TRP A 41 0.87 8.68 -8.45
CA TRP A 41 1.92 9.15 -7.55
C TRP A 41 3.27 9.12 -8.26
N GLU A 42 4.18 9.98 -7.80
CA GLU A 42 5.58 9.94 -8.25
C GLU A 42 6.39 9.18 -7.21
N GLU A 43 7.54 8.62 -7.63
CA GLU A 43 8.46 7.95 -6.71
C GLU A 43 8.87 8.86 -5.54
N GLU A 44 9.06 10.15 -5.80
CA GLU A 44 9.41 11.14 -4.79
C GLU A 44 8.29 11.35 -3.75
N HIS A 45 7.02 11.31 -4.16
CA HIS A 45 5.89 11.40 -3.25
C HIS A 45 5.84 10.21 -2.28
N LEU A 46 6.00 8.99 -2.80
CA LEU A 46 5.97 7.78 -1.98
C LEU A 46 7.19 7.69 -1.04
N LYS A 47 8.37 8.15 -1.48
CA LYS A 47 9.55 8.32 -0.60
C LYS A 47 9.30 9.34 0.51
N SER A 48 8.65 10.45 0.18
CA SER A 48 8.28 11.46 1.17
C SER A 48 7.34 10.89 2.23
N HIS A 49 6.32 10.11 1.83
CA HIS A 49 5.41 9.45 2.76
C HIS A 49 6.15 8.53 3.75
N LEU A 50 7.08 7.69 3.26
CA LEU A 50 7.93 6.83 4.11
C LEU A 50 8.84 7.64 5.03
N SER A 51 9.37 8.77 4.56
CA SER A 51 10.26 9.60 5.35
C SER A 51 9.54 10.36 6.47
N ILE A 52 8.27 10.72 6.28
CA ILE A 52 7.52 11.58 7.20
C ILE A 52 6.69 10.75 8.19
N PHE A 53 5.98 9.74 7.71
CA PHE A 53 5.07 8.93 8.53
C PHE A 53 5.02 7.48 8.04
N PRO A 54 6.12 6.70 8.22
CA PRO A 54 6.22 5.33 7.71
C PRO A 54 5.17 4.40 8.30
N GLU A 55 4.82 4.56 9.58
CA GLU A 55 3.83 3.74 10.29
C GLU A 55 2.41 3.91 9.74
N GLY A 56 2.17 4.96 8.95
CA GLY A 56 0.92 5.21 8.25
C GLY A 56 0.84 4.65 6.84
N GLN A 57 1.94 4.09 6.32
CA GLN A 57 2.03 3.61 4.94
C GLN A 57 1.99 2.08 4.92
N PHE A 58 1.01 1.52 4.23
CA PHE A 58 0.79 0.07 4.21
C PHE A 58 0.70 -0.46 2.78
N VAL A 59 1.08 -1.73 2.64
CA VAL A 59 0.84 -2.51 1.43
C VAL A 59 0.10 -3.80 1.78
N ALA A 60 -0.77 -4.23 0.87
CA ALA A 60 -1.35 -5.56 0.87
C ALA A 60 -0.59 -6.43 -0.12
N GLU A 61 -0.11 -7.57 0.36
CA GLU A 61 0.67 -8.54 -0.40
C GLU A 61 -0.09 -9.87 -0.46
N LEU A 62 -0.22 -10.43 -1.67
CA LEU A 62 -0.81 -11.74 -1.92
C LEU A 62 0.23 -12.58 -2.66
N ASP A 63 0.67 -13.67 -2.03
CA ASP A 63 1.67 -14.60 -2.57
C ASP A 63 2.96 -13.91 -3.07
N GLY A 64 3.41 -12.87 -2.35
CA GLY A 64 4.62 -12.10 -2.67
C GLY A 64 4.40 -10.90 -3.61
N GLU A 65 3.20 -10.77 -4.17
CA GLU A 65 2.83 -9.69 -5.08
C GLU A 65 2.04 -8.59 -4.37
N ILE A 66 2.40 -7.33 -4.65
CA ILE A 66 1.67 -6.19 -4.09
C ILE A 66 0.37 -6.01 -4.87
N ILE A 67 -0.75 -6.11 -4.15
CA ILE A 67 -2.10 -6.01 -4.71
C ILE A 67 -2.85 -4.78 -4.21
N GLY A 68 -2.27 -4.02 -3.29
CA GLY A 68 -2.86 -2.81 -2.75
C GLY A 68 -1.85 -1.97 -1.99
N SER A 69 -2.12 -0.66 -1.93
CA SER A 69 -1.33 0.31 -1.18
C SER A 69 -2.27 1.28 -0.48
N CYS A 70 -1.91 1.69 0.74
CA CYS A 70 -2.64 2.69 1.50
C CYS A 70 -1.64 3.75 2.01
N SER A 71 -1.95 5.02 1.75
CA SER A 71 -1.18 6.15 2.28
C SER A 71 -2.01 6.97 3.24
N SER A 72 -1.46 7.16 4.44
CA SER A 72 -2.09 7.93 5.52
C SER A 72 -1.28 9.18 5.81
N LEU A 73 -1.97 10.21 6.31
CA LEU A 73 -1.38 11.47 6.73
C LEU A 73 -2.02 11.94 8.05
N ILE A 74 -1.27 12.68 8.85
CA ILE A 74 -1.74 13.28 10.11
C ILE A 74 -1.86 14.78 9.86
N ILE A 75 -3.07 15.33 10.03
CA ILE A 75 -3.34 16.77 9.88
C ILE A 75 -3.58 17.36 11.25
N ASN A 76 -2.89 18.46 11.57
CA ASN A 76 -3.27 19.30 12.68
C ASN A 76 -4.46 20.19 12.27
N PHE A 77 -5.64 19.90 12.82
CA PHE A 77 -6.86 20.62 12.47
C PHE A 77 -6.84 22.08 12.97
N ASP A 78 -6.11 22.39 14.05
CA ASP A 78 -6.00 23.76 14.58
C ASP A 78 -5.23 24.72 13.65
N GLU A 79 -4.37 24.18 12.77
CA GLU A 79 -3.71 24.96 11.71
C GLU A 79 -4.56 25.07 10.43
N TYR A 80 -5.58 24.22 10.31
CA TYR A 80 -6.61 24.35 9.29
C TYR A 80 -7.65 25.35 9.79
N ASP A 81 -7.37 26.64 9.57
CA ASP A 81 -8.30 27.75 9.84
C ASP A 81 -9.57 27.51 9.01
N ASP A 82 -10.56 26.92 9.67
CA ASP A 82 -11.86 26.54 9.15
C ASP A 82 -12.69 27.82 8.89
N ARG A 83 -12.29 28.58 7.86
CA ARG A 83 -13.09 29.67 7.30
C ARG A 83 -14.17 29.09 6.40
N HIS A 84 -15.12 28.38 7.00
CA HIS A 84 -16.43 28.11 6.41
C HIS A 84 -17.36 29.33 6.59
N SER A 85 -16.95 30.50 6.07
CA SER A 85 -17.79 31.70 5.95
C SER A 85 -18.05 32.06 4.50
#